data_AF-A0A931QE38-F1
#
_entry.id   AF-A0A931QE38-F1
#
_cell.length_a   1.000
_cell.length_b   1.000
_cell.length_c   1.000
_cell.angle_alpha   90.00
_cell.angle_beta   90.00
_cell.angle_gamma   90.00
#
_symmetry.space_group_name_H-M   'P 1'
#
loop_
_entity.id
_entity.type
_entity.pdbx_description
1 polymer ?
#
loop_
_entity_poly.entity_id
_entity_poly.type
_entity_poly.pdbx_seq_one_letter_code
_entity_poly.pdbx_strand_id
1 'polypeptide(L)'
;MKKYVSDHQRLKYLFFGGKGGVGKTTLAGATAIWLAKQGMRVMLASTNPVHSLSGLLGQNVFGQPTAVNGVPNLWAYEIDTKETIERSKQEIRDKIQWFLKFADISTKAEEFVESATMNPAF
;
A
#
# COMPACT_ATOMS: atom_id res chain seq x y z
N MET A 1 21.93 -5.20 0.90
CA MET A 1 21.23 -4.66 -0.29
C MET A 1 22.18 -4.38 -1.46
N LYS A 2 23.23 -3.56 -1.28
CA LYS A 2 24.16 -3.18 -2.37
C LYS A 2 24.70 -4.38 -3.18
N LYS A 3 25.35 -5.34 -2.51
CA LYS A 3 25.87 -6.56 -3.15
C LYS A 3 24.79 -7.33 -3.91
N TYR A 4 23.64 -7.55 -3.29
CA TYR A 4 22.54 -8.29 -3.89
C TYR A 4 22.03 -7.63 -5.19
N VAL A 5 21.81 -6.32 -5.19
CA VAL A 5 21.36 -5.59 -6.38
C VAL A 5 22.42 -5.60 -7.47
N SER A 6 23.70 -5.42 -7.11
CA SER A 6 24.82 -5.50 -8.07
C SER A 6 24.94 -6.88 -8.71
N ASP A 7 24.74 -7.94 -7.93
CA ASP A 7 24.79 -9.33 -8.39
C ASP A 7 23.54 -9.70 -9.24
N HIS A 8 22.46 -8.90 -9.18
CA HIS A 8 21.19 -9.14 -9.87
C HIS A 8 20.77 -7.95 -10.76
N GLN A 9 21.59 -7.61 -11.77
CA GLN A 9 21.32 -6.47 -12.67
C GLN A 9 19.98 -6.53 -13.44
N ARG A 10 19.34 -7.71 -13.53
CA ARG A 10 18.02 -7.90 -14.14
C ARG A 10 16.84 -7.72 -13.16
N LEU A 11 17.10 -7.37 -11.91
CA LEU A 11 16.07 -7.18 -10.90
C LEU A 11 15.15 -6.00 -11.29
N LYS A 12 13.87 -6.30 -11.50
CA LYS A 12 12.85 -5.30 -11.89
C LYS A 12 11.92 -4.88 -10.74
N TYR A 13 11.73 -5.75 -9.74
CA TYR A 13 10.77 -5.55 -8.66
C TYR A 13 11.39 -5.87 -7.30
N LEU A 14 11.10 -5.02 -6.32
CA LEU A 14 11.48 -5.16 -4.92
C LEU A 14 10.23 -4.95 -4.07
N PHE A 15 9.85 -5.96 -3.30
CA PHE A 15 8.67 -5.91 -2.45
C PHE A 15 9.08 -5.77 -0.98
N PHE A 16 8.41 -4.85 -0.27
CA PHE A 16 8.63 -4.59 1.15
C PHE A 16 7.37 -5.01 1.93
N GLY A 17 7.39 -6.22 2.49
CA GLY A 17 6.29 -6.80 3.27
C GLY A 17 6.59 -6.87 4.78
N GLY A 18 5.55 -7.05 5.59
CA GLY A 18 5.66 -7.19 7.05
C GLY A 18 4.49 -6.55 7.82
N LYS A 19 4.47 -6.74 9.15
CA LYS A 19 3.42 -6.22 10.05
C LYS A 19 3.36 -4.67 10.07
N GLY A 20 2.26 -4.10 10.55
CA GLY A 20 2.15 -2.65 10.78
C GLY A 20 3.27 -2.12 11.70
N GLY A 21 3.75 -0.90 11.46
CA GLY A 21 4.74 -0.24 12.33
C GLY A 21 6.21 -0.68 12.20
N VAL A 22 6.55 -1.72 11.43
CA VAL A 22 7.95 -2.20 11.31
C VAL A 22 8.86 -1.34 10.39
N GLY A 23 8.39 -0.19 9.92
CA GLY A 23 9.18 0.74 9.11
C GLY A 23 9.26 0.43 7.61
N LYS A 24 8.31 -0.35 7.05
CA LYS A 24 8.30 -0.75 5.62
C LYS A 24 8.39 0.45 4.66
N THR A 25 7.54 1.45 4.87
CA THR A 25 7.47 2.64 4.01
C THR A 25 8.79 3.40 4.03
N THR A 26 9.38 3.57 5.21
CA THR A 26 10.68 4.22 5.40
C THR A 26 11.79 3.46 4.67
N LEU A 27 11.86 2.13 4.84
CA LEU A 27 12.88 1.32 4.20
C LEU A 27 12.73 1.27 2.67
N ALA A 28 11.49 1.20 2.18
CA ALA A 28 11.19 1.26 0.75
C ALA A 28 11.62 2.60 0.14
N GLY A 29 11.28 3.72 0.79
CA GLY A 29 11.70 5.06 0.37
C GLY A 29 13.21 5.24 0.36
N ALA A 30 13.89 4.85 1.45
CA ALA A 30 15.34 4.92 1.53
C ALA A 30 16.03 4.08 0.43
N THR A 31 15.50 2.87 0.16
CA THR A 31 16.02 2.00 -0.90
C THR A 31 15.80 2.61 -2.28
N ALA A 32 14.62 3.17 -2.55
CA ALA A 32 14.30 3.79 -3.83
C ALA A 32 15.20 5.00 -4.13
N ILE A 33 15.44 5.86 -3.13
CA ILE A 33 16.37 6.99 -3.24
C ILE A 33 17.78 6.49 -3.51
N TRP A 34 18.23 5.46 -2.79
CA TRP A 34 19.56 4.88 -2.98
C TRP A 34 19.75 4.34 -4.41
N LEU A 35 18.77 3.57 -4.93
CA LEU A 35 18.80 3.04 -6.30
C LEU A 35 18.81 4.14 -7.35
N ALA A 36 17.98 5.18 -7.18
CA ALA A 36 17.94 6.33 -8.08
C ALA A 36 19.28 7.07 -8.13
N LYS A 37 19.95 7.22 -6.97
CA LYS A 37 21.31 7.76 -6.87
C LYS A 37 22.38 6.89 -7.53
N GLN A 38 22.12 5.61 -7.79
CA GLN A 38 22.99 4.75 -8.60
C GLN A 38 22.72 4.89 -10.12
N GLY A 39 21.88 5.84 -10.52
CA GLY A 39 21.53 6.08 -11.93
C GLY A 39 20.37 5.22 -12.45
N MET A 40 19.72 4.43 -11.59
CA MET A 40 18.58 3.61 -12.00
C MET A 40 17.31 4.45 -12.13
N ARG A 41 16.44 4.09 -13.07
CA ARG A 41 15.07 4.63 -13.15
C ARG A 41 14.18 3.84 -12.20
N VAL A 42 13.64 4.51 -11.19
CA VAL A 42 12.94 3.86 -10.07
C VAL A 42 11.52 4.40 -9.94
N MET A 43 10.56 3.47 -9.76
CA MET A 43 9.20 3.77 -9.35
C MET A 43 8.97 3.23 -7.95
N LEU A 44 8.62 4.10 -7.01
CA LEU A 44 8.25 3.76 -5.65
C LEU A 44 6.72 3.77 -5.52
N ALA A 45 6.10 2.59 -5.47
CA ALA A 45 4.65 2.48 -5.39
C ALA A 45 4.18 2.00 -4.01
N SER A 46 3.05 2.52 -3.53
CA SER A 46 2.36 2.05 -2.33
C SER A 46 0.90 1.75 -2.64
N THR A 47 0.45 0.55 -2.28
CA THR A 47 -0.96 0.13 -2.28
C THR A 47 -1.62 0.25 -0.90
N ASN A 48 -0.89 0.77 0.10
CA ASN A 48 -1.38 0.85 1.47
C ASN A 48 -2.49 1.91 1.58
N PRO A 49 -3.63 1.66 2.28
CA PRO A 49 -4.73 2.63 2.39
C PRO A 49 -4.34 3.92 3.12
N VAL A 50 -3.32 3.84 3.98
CA VAL A 50 -2.81 4.98 4.75
C VAL A 50 -1.82 5.78 3.90
N HIS A 51 -2.08 7.08 3.74
CA HIS A 51 -1.30 8.11 3.00
C HIS A 51 0.15 8.33 3.52
N SER A 52 0.88 7.23 3.67
CA SER A 52 2.17 7.14 4.34
C SER A 52 3.33 7.53 3.43
N LEU A 53 3.16 7.45 2.11
CA LEU A 53 4.22 7.78 1.16
C LEU A 53 4.29 9.29 0.92
N SER A 54 3.13 9.92 0.76
CA SER A 54 3.04 11.38 0.64
C SER A 54 3.61 12.08 1.88
N GLY A 55 3.28 11.56 3.08
CA GLY A 55 3.85 12.04 4.34
C GLY A 55 5.36 11.81 4.45
N LEU A 56 5.87 10.65 4.05
CA LEU A 56 7.32 10.35 4.07
C LEU A 56 8.11 11.30 3.17
N LEU A 57 7.58 11.61 1.98
CA LEU A 57 8.28 12.42 0.99
C LEU A 57 8.07 13.92 1.18
N GLY A 58 7.12 14.34 2.02
CA GLY A 58 6.74 15.74 2.16
C GLY A 58 6.14 16.33 0.87
N GLN A 59 5.62 15.49 -0.03
CA GLN A 59 5.01 15.88 -1.30
C GLN A 59 3.84 14.96 -1.64
N ASN A 60 2.80 15.51 -2.29
CA ASN A 60 1.65 14.72 -2.69
C ASN A 60 1.99 13.83 -3.90
N VAL A 61 1.85 12.51 -3.71
CA VAL A 61 2.06 11.50 -4.75
C VAL A 61 0.85 10.58 -4.91
N PHE A 62 -0.31 11.01 -4.40
CA PHE A 62 -1.55 10.25 -4.41
C PHE A 62 -2.27 10.33 -5.76
N GLY A 63 -2.78 9.19 -6.22
CA GLY A 63 -3.64 9.09 -7.41
C GLY A 63 -2.92 9.14 -8.75
N GLN A 64 -1.66 9.60 -8.80
CA GLN A 64 -0.86 9.63 -10.03
C GLN A 64 0.64 9.47 -9.76
N PRO A 65 1.42 8.92 -10.71
CA PRO A 65 2.87 8.91 -10.61
C PRO A 65 3.47 10.32 -10.66
N THR A 66 4.25 10.66 -9.64
CA THR A 66 4.84 11.99 -9.47
C THR A 66 6.34 11.89 -9.31
N ALA A 67 7.10 12.75 -9.98
CA ALA A 67 8.56 12.82 -9.79
C ALA A 67 8.89 13.23 -8.35
N VAL A 68 9.95 12.65 -7.77
CA VAL A 68 10.38 13.01 -6.41
C VAL A 68 11.31 14.21 -6.43
N ASN A 69 10.93 15.27 -5.72
CA ASN A 69 11.70 16.50 -5.63
C ASN A 69 13.12 16.22 -5.09
N GLY A 70 14.13 16.76 -5.77
CA GLY A 70 15.53 16.63 -5.35
C GLY A 70 16.17 15.25 -5.58
N VAL A 71 15.46 14.30 -6.19
CA VAL A 71 16.01 12.97 -6.51
C VAL A 71 15.78 12.63 -7.99
N PRO A 72 16.77 12.87 -8.87
CA PRO A 72 16.66 12.50 -10.28
C PRO A 72 16.36 11.01 -10.45
N ASN A 73 15.63 10.67 -11.51
CA ASN A 73 15.26 9.29 -11.87
C ASN A 73 14.36 8.55 -10.87
N LEU A 74 13.75 9.25 -9.91
CA LEU A 74 12.81 8.67 -8.96
C LEU A 74 11.40 9.23 -9.18
N TRP A 75 10.44 8.32 -9.32
CA TRP A 75 9.01 8.61 -9.27
C TRP A 75 8.40 7.88 -8.09
N ALA A 76 7.34 8.46 -7.53
CA ALA A 76 6.55 7.87 -6.47
C ALA A 76 5.08 7.87 -6.87
N TYR A 77 4.36 6.83 -6.47
CA TYR A 77 2.94 6.67 -6.72
C TYR A 77 2.25 6.02 -5.52
N GLU A 78 1.42 6.78 -4.85
CA GLU A 78 0.50 6.26 -3.84
C GLU A 78 -0.85 6.00 -4.53
N ILE A 79 -1.19 4.72 -4.64
CA ILE A 79 -2.30 4.26 -5.47
C ILE A 79 -3.62 4.64 -4.78
N ASP A 80 -4.51 5.28 -5.52
CA ASP A 80 -5.88 5.46 -5.07
C ASP A 80 -6.59 4.10 -5.09
N THR A 81 -6.73 3.53 -3.90
CA THR A 81 -7.39 2.24 -3.70
C THR A 81 -8.88 2.39 -3.41
N LYS A 82 -9.46 3.59 -3.47
CA LYS A 82 -10.88 3.82 -3.15
C LYS A 82 -11.82 2.89 -3.93
N GLU A 83 -11.59 2.73 -5.23
CA GLU A 83 -12.42 1.87 -6.07
C GLU A 83 -12.23 0.36 -5.75
N THR A 84 -10.99 -0.06 -5.51
CA THR A 84 -10.65 -1.45 -5.14
C THR A 84 -11.17 -1.83 -3.74
N ILE A 85 -11.12 -0.89 -2.80
CA ILE A 85 -11.61 -1.08 -1.43
C ILE A 85 -13.13 -1.15 -1.41
N GLU A 86 -13.83 -0.29 -2.15
CA GLU A 86 -15.29 -0.29 -2.17
C GLU A 86 -15.84 -1.59 -2.74
N ARG A 87 -15.22 -2.11 -3.81
CA ARG A 87 -15.54 -3.43 -4.36
C ARG A 87 -15.29 -4.56 -3.35
N SER A 88 -14.15 -4.53 -2.64
CA SER A 88 -13.83 -5.52 -1.61
C SER A 88 -14.80 -5.48 -0.42
N LYS A 89 -15.21 -4.27 0.01
CA LYS A 89 -16.22 -4.07 1.07
C LYS A 89 -17.57 -4.64 0.66
N GLN A 90 -17.98 -4.44 -0.58
CA GLN A 90 -19.24 -4.98 -1.08
C GLN A 90 -19.23 -6.52 -1.09
N GLU A 91 -18.15 -7.13 -1.58
CA GLU A 91 -18.01 -8.60 -1.58
C GLU A 91 -18.00 -9.20 -0.17
N ILE A 92 -17.36 -8.52 0.80
CA ILE A 92 -17.36 -8.94 2.21
C ILE A 92 -18.75 -8.78 2.83
N ARG A 93 -19.42 -7.66 2.59
CA ARG A 93 -20.81 -7.41 3.04
C ARG A 93 -21.76 -8.47 2.53
N ASP A 94 -21.70 -8.80 1.24
CA ASP A 94 -22.58 -9.78 0.62
C ASP A 94 -22.37 -11.19 1.20
N LYS A 95 -21.11 -11.57 1.48
CA LYS A 95 -20.78 -12.83 2.16
C LYS A 95 -21.28 -12.87 3.62
N ILE A 96 -21.12 -11.77 4.36
CA ILE A 96 -21.62 -11.67 5.74
C ILE A 96 -23.15 -11.73 5.76
N GLN A 97 -23.82 -10.99 4.88
CA GLN A 97 -25.28 -11.02 4.74
C GLN A 97 -25.79 -12.42 4.38
N TRP A 98 -25.14 -13.11 3.45
CA TRP A 98 -25.45 -14.49 3.11
C TRP A 98 -25.27 -15.43 4.31
N PHE A 99 -24.16 -15.31 5.04
CA PHE A 99 -23.89 -16.12 6.22
C PHE A 99 -24.92 -15.88 7.34
N LEU A 100 -25.26 -14.61 7.63
CA LEU A 100 -26.26 -14.26 8.65
C LEU A 100 -27.66 -14.77 8.29
N LYS A 101 -28.05 -14.67 7.01
CA LYS A 101 -29.30 -15.27 6.52
C LYS A 101 -29.31 -16.80 6.63
N PHE A 102 -28.18 -17.46 6.38
CA PHE A 102 -28.08 -18.91 6.46
C PHE A 102 -28.07 -19.43 7.91
N ALA A 103 -27.50 -18.66 8.84
CA ALA A 103 -27.38 -19.05 10.25
C ALA A 103 -28.56 -18.63 11.14
N ASP A 104 -29.60 -18.00 10.57
CA ASP A 104 -30.82 -17.53 11.26
C ASP A 104 -30.53 -16.65 12.50
N ILE A 105 -29.47 -15.84 12.42
CA ILE A 105 -29.02 -14.99 13.53
C ILE A 105 -29.70 -13.62 13.42
N SER A 106 -30.51 -13.26 14.43
CA SER A 106 -31.28 -12.00 14.52
C SER A 106 -30.44 -10.75 14.88
N THR A 107 -29.21 -10.61 14.39
CA THR A 107 -28.37 -9.43 14.63
C THR A 107 -28.16 -8.60 13.38
N LYS A 108 -28.17 -7.27 13.53
CA LYS A 108 -28.01 -6.31 12.44
C LYS A 108 -26.59 -6.41 11.89
N ALA A 109 -26.48 -6.83 10.64
CA ALA A 109 -25.22 -7.01 9.94
C ALA A 109 -24.34 -5.74 9.93
N GLU A 110 -24.95 -4.56 10.03
CA GLU A 110 -24.26 -3.27 10.09
C GLU A 110 -23.26 -3.18 11.24
N GLU A 111 -23.60 -3.65 12.45
CA GLU A 111 -22.70 -3.57 13.62
C GLU A 111 -21.45 -4.44 13.47
N PHE A 112 -21.60 -5.61 12.84
CA PHE A 112 -20.47 -6.51 12.56
C PHE A 112 -19.52 -5.92 11.51
N VAL A 113 -20.08 -5.30 10.46
CA VAL A 113 -19.29 -4.67 9.40
C VAL A 113 -18.57 -3.43 9.92
N GLU A 114 -19.21 -2.64 10.78
CA GLU A 114 -18.60 -1.48 11.42
C GLU A 114 -17.46 -1.87 12.36
N SER A 115 -17.65 -2.90 13.20
CA SER A 115 -16.60 -3.44 14.06
C SER A 115 -15.40 -3.99 13.27
N ALA A 116 -15.65 -4.71 12.18
CA ALA A 116 -14.60 -5.29 11.33
C ALA A 116 -13.79 -4.23 10.57
N THR A 117 -14.41 -3.09 10.22
CA THR A 117 -13.77 -1.99 9.48
C THR A 117 -13.08 -0.97 10.39
N MET A 118 -13.43 -0.91 11.67
CA MET A 118 -12.76 -0.07 12.67
C MET A 118 -11.50 -0.70 13.28
N ASN A 119 -11.15 -1.94 12.92
CA ASN A 119 -9.93 -2.59 13.39
C ASN A 119 -8.70 -2.11 12.57
N PRO A 120 -7.75 -1.36 13.16
CA PRO A 120 -6.59 -0.80 12.46
C PRO A 120 -5.54 -1.85 12.02
N ALA A 121 -5.86 -3.15 12.15
CA ALA A 121 -4.99 -4.25 11.77
C ALA A 121 -5.08 -4.67 10.28
N PHE A 122 -5.89 -3.99 9.47
CA PHE A 122 -5.96 -4.16 8.01
C PHE A 122 -5.57 -2.88 7.26
#